data_AF-A0A259K2N2-F1
#
_entry.id   AF-A0A259K2N2-F1
#
_cell.length_a   1.000
_cell.length_b   1.000
_cell.length_c   1.000
_cell.angle_alpha   90.00
_cell.angle_beta   90.00
_cell.angle_gamma   90.00
#
_symmetry.space_group_name_H-M   'P 1'
#
loop_
_entity.id
_entity.type
_entity.pdbx_description
1 polymer ?
#
loop_
_entity_poly.entity_id
_entity_poly.type
_entity_poly.pdbx_seq_one_letter_code
_entity_poly.pdbx_strand_id
1 'polypeptide(L)'
;MPTFSRSLEQSLHRALALANERHHEYATLEHLLLSLVDDQDAAAVMRACNVDLDKLRRNLIEYVDSELENLIQAAGDDSKPTAGFQRVIQRAVIHVQSSGREEVTGANVLVAIFAERESHAAYFLQEQDMTRYDAVNYISHGIAKRAGLSESRPVRGAEEETETKSGDDTKKKADALDAYCVNLNKKAHEGKIDPLIGRDKEIQRTIQVLCRRQKNNPLFVGDPGVGKTAIAEGLARRIINGDVPEVLATATIFSLDMGALLAGTRYRGDFEERLKQVVKEIEAYPNAIMFIDEIHTVIGAGATSGGAMDASNLLKPALASGTLRCMGSTTYKEYRQYFEKDRALVRRFQKIDVAEPTVPDTIEILKGLKPYFEDYHKLRYTNEAIKAAVELSARYIHDRKLPDKAIDVIDESGAAQMLMPESRRKKIIGLKEIEATIATMARIPPKTVSKDDAEVLAHLESTLKRVVYGQNKAIEALSASIKLARAGLREPEKPIGSYLFSGPTGVGKTEVAKQLASILGVNLLRFDMSEYMERHTVSRLIGAPPG
;
A
#
# COMPACT_ATOMS: atom_id res chain seq x y z
N MET A 1 -15.94 25.34 -22.24
CA MET A 1 -14.84 24.62 -22.95
C MET A 1 -13.56 25.39 -22.67
N PRO A 2 -12.42 24.73 -22.44
CA PRO A 2 -11.16 25.45 -22.24
C PRO A 2 -10.83 26.29 -23.49
N THR A 3 -10.24 27.45 -23.28
CA THR A 3 -9.87 28.38 -24.36
C THR A 3 -8.54 27.99 -24.97
N PHE A 4 -8.35 28.22 -26.27
CA PHE A 4 -7.05 28.05 -26.90
C PHE A 4 -6.14 29.24 -26.56
N SER A 5 -4.85 28.99 -26.38
CA SER A 5 -3.90 30.09 -26.25
C SER A 5 -3.80 30.85 -27.58
N ARG A 6 -3.52 32.16 -27.51
CA ARG A 6 -3.36 33.00 -28.71
C ARG A 6 -2.27 32.47 -29.66
N SER A 7 -1.21 31.89 -29.10
CA SER A 7 -0.13 31.23 -29.85
C SER A 7 -0.61 29.99 -30.61
N LEU A 8 -1.43 29.16 -29.96
CA LEU A 8 -2.00 27.97 -30.58
C LEU A 8 -3.03 28.33 -31.66
N GLU A 9 -3.91 29.32 -31.44
CA GLU A 9 -4.87 29.76 -32.46
C GLU A 9 -4.16 30.20 -33.74
N GLN A 10 -3.08 30.98 -33.61
CA GLN A 10 -2.25 31.40 -34.74
C GLN A 10 -1.59 30.20 -35.44
N SER A 11 -1.13 29.21 -34.68
CA SER A 11 -0.53 27.99 -35.24
C SER A 11 -1.56 27.16 -36.02
N LEU A 12 -2.78 27.00 -35.51
CA LEU A 12 -3.87 26.30 -36.22
C LEU A 12 -4.25 27.01 -37.53
N HIS A 13 -4.36 28.34 -37.51
CA HIS A 13 -4.60 29.11 -38.73
C HIS A 13 -3.45 28.99 -39.73
N ARG A 14 -2.20 28.98 -39.25
CA ARG A 14 -1.02 28.80 -40.10
C ARG A 14 -0.97 27.41 -40.73
N ALA A 15 -1.34 26.36 -39.99
CA ALA A 15 -1.40 25.00 -40.53
C ALA A 15 -2.38 24.90 -41.73
N LEU A 16 -3.54 25.55 -41.63
CA LEU A 16 -4.52 25.63 -42.72
C LEU A 16 -4.00 26.48 -43.90
N ALA A 17 -3.36 27.61 -43.61
CA ALA A 17 -2.75 28.46 -44.63
C ALA A 17 -1.67 27.70 -45.42
N LEU A 18 -0.82 26.92 -44.74
CA LEU A 18 0.23 26.12 -45.37
C LEU A 18 -0.32 25.05 -46.33
N ALA A 19 -1.47 24.47 -46.00
CA ALA A 19 -2.19 23.54 -46.87
C ALA A 19 -2.83 24.27 -48.07
N ASN A 20 -3.46 25.42 -47.82
CA ASN A 20 -4.08 26.26 -48.86
C ASN A 20 -3.06 26.80 -49.88
N GLU A 21 -1.89 27.25 -49.43
CA GLU A 21 -0.80 27.75 -50.28
C GLU A 21 -0.29 26.70 -51.27
N ARG A 22 -0.40 25.42 -50.89
CA ARG A 22 0.01 24.27 -51.70
C ARG A 22 -1.16 23.61 -52.43
N HIS A 23 -2.35 24.18 -52.31
CA HIS A 23 -3.58 23.65 -52.88
C HIS A 23 -3.91 22.21 -52.45
N HIS A 24 -3.50 21.82 -51.23
CA HIS A 24 -3.84 20.51 -50.67
C HIS A 24 -5.32 20.48 -50.23
N GLU A 25 -6.06 19.44 -50.61
CA GLU A 25 -7.47 19.23 -50.22
C GLU A 25 -7.63 19.17 -48.68
N TYR A 26 -6.62 18.62 -48.00
CA TYR A 26 -6.66 18.41 -46.54
C TYR A 26 -5.46 18.98 -45.79
N ALA A 27 -5.73 19.60 -44.64
CA ALA A 27 -4.73 19.93 -43.65
C ALA A 27 -4.44 18.70 -42.76
N THR A 28 -3.25 18.14 -42.93
CA THR A 28 -2.77 16.94 -42.22
C THR A 28 -2.01 17.28 -40.93
N LEU A 29 -1.58 16.27 -40.18
CA LEU A 29 -0.82 16.45 -38.94
C LEU A 29 0.59 17.00 -39.20
N GLU A 30 1.12 16.83 -40.40
CA GLU A 30 2.42 17.33 -40.84
C GLU A 30 2.37 18.84 -41.02
N HIS A 31 1.28 19.37 -41.60
CA HIS A 31 1.01 20.81 -41.63
C HIS A 31 0.87 21.39 -40.22
N LEU A 32 0.20 20.66 -39.33
CA LEU A 32 0.06 21.05 -37.92
C LEU A 32 1.43 21.09 -37.22
N LEU A 33 2.23 20.03 -37.34
CA LEU A 33 3.55 19.97 -36.73
C LEU A 33 4.47 21.06 -37.28
N LEU A 34 4.44 21.30 -38.60
CA LEU A 34 5.20 22.36 -39.25
C LEU A 34 4.85 23.74 -38.69
N SER A 35 3.57 24.00 -38.42
CA SER A 35 3.14 25.24 -37.75
C SER A 35 3.60 25.32 -36.28
N LEU A 36 3.59 24.18 -35.55
CA LEU A 36 3.99 24.10 -34.14
C LEU A 36 5.50 24.28 -33.94
N VAL A 37 6.33 24.10 -34.98
CA VAL A 37 7.77 24.46 -34.92
C VAL A 37 7.97 25.94 -34.58
N ASP A 38 7.03 26.79 -34.98
CA ASP A 38 7.06 28.24 -34.71
C ASP A 38 6.23 28.66 -33.48
N ASP A 39 5.48 27.74 -32.88
CA ASP A 39 4.71 28.00 -31.67
C ASP A 39 5.64 28.13 -30.47
N GLN A 40 5.46 29.19 -29.67
CA GLN A 40 6.35 29.48 -28.55
C GLN A 40 6.41 28.33 -27.52
N ASP A 41 5.27 27.73 -27.21
CA ASP A 41 5.17 26.68 -26.19
C ASP A 41 5.66 25.34 -26.74
N ALA A 42 5.24 24.96 -27.94
CA ALA A 42 5.65 23.69 -28.56
C ALA A 42 7.15 23.69 -28.93
N ALA A 43 7.68 24.81 -29.46
CA ALA A 43 9.09 24.95 -29.77
C ALA A 43 9.98 24.88 -28.51
N ALA A 44 9.53 25.44 -27.39
CA ALA A 44 10.23 25.32 -26.11
C ALA A 44 10.35 23.85 -25.68
N VAL A 45 9.26 23.08 -25.77
CA VAL A 45 9.24 21.64 -25.45
C VAL A 45 10.17 20.87 -26.39
N MET A 46 10.06 21.08 -27.70
CA MET A 46 10.90 20.39 -28.69
C MET A 46 12.39 20.68 -28.47
N ARG A 47 12.79 21.94 -28.22
CA ARG A 47 14.19 22.29 -27.89
C ARG A 47 14.65 21.63 -26.59
N ALA A 48 13.79 21.61 -25.57
CA ALA A 48 14.09 20.97 -24.30
C ALA A 48 14.27 19.45 -24.44
N CYS A 49 13.56 18.82 -25.38
CA CYS A 49 13.70 17.41 -25.74
C CYS A 49 14.85 17.12 -26.71
N ASN A 50 15.72 18.10 -27.00
CA ASN A 50 16.87 17.98 -27.91
C ASN A 50 16.50 17.75 -29.38
N VAL A 51 15.33 18.24 -29.81
CA VAL A 51 14.94 18.26 -31.23
C VAL A 51 15.60 19.44 -31.94
N ASP A 52 16.23 19.17 -33.07
CA ASP A 52 16.70 20.16 -34.02
C ASP A 52 15.53 20.64 -34.87
N LEU A 53 15.01 21.83 -34.53
CA LEU A 53 13.88 22.45 -35.20
C LEU A 53 14.16 22.77 -36.68
N ASP A 54 15.41 23.11 -37.04
CA ASP A 54 15.78 23.45 -38.42
C ASP A 54 15.87 22.20 -39.29
N LYS A 55 16.35 21.09 -38.72
CA LYS A 55 16.28 19.78 -39.38
C LYS A 55 14.82 19.31 -39.49
N LEU A 56 14.03 19.40 -38.43
CA LEU A 56 12.63 18.99 -38.41
C LEU A 56 11.81 19.75 -39.46
N ARG A 57 12.00 21.09 -39.54
CA ARG A 57 11.33 21.93 -40.53
C ARG A 57 11.65 21.51 -41.95
N ARG A 58 12.93 21.26 -42.27
CA ARG A 58 13.35 20.83 -43.62
C ARG A 58 12.71 19.51 -44.01
N ASN A 59 12.75 18.51 -43.13
CA ASN A 59 12.14 17.20 -43.40
C ASN A 59 10.61 17.32 -43.59
N LEU A 60 9.94 18.15 -42.80
CA LEU A 60 8.50 18.38 -42.92
C LEU A 60 8.12 19.12 -44.21
N ILE A 61 8.89 20.15 -44.59
CA ILE A 61 8.67 20.86 -45.85
C ILE A 61 8.87 19.91 -47.03
N GLU A 62 9.96 19.14 -47.04
CA GLU A 62 10.25 18.18 -48.10
C GLU A 62 9.13 17.13 -48.24
N TYR A 63 8.63 16.59 -47.12
CA TYR A 63 7.52 15.66 -47.12
C TYR A 63 6.21 16.28 -47.61
N VAL A 64 5.89 17.49 -47.14
CA VAL A 64 4.67 18.20 -47.54
C VAL A 64 4.73 18.61 -49.02
N ASP A 65 5.90 18.95 -49.55
CA ASP A 65 6.06 19.37 -50.95
C ASP A 65 6.14 18.19 -51.93
N SER A 66 6.70 17.03 -51.53
CA SER A 66 6.95 15.89 -52.43
C SER A 66 6.00 14.71 -52.27
N GLU A 67 5.60 14.35 -51.05
CA GLU A 67 4.79 13.16 -50.77
C GLU A 67 3.28 13.46 -50.72
N LEU A 68 2.91 14.73 -50.56
CA LEU A 68 1.50 15.18 -50.56
C LEU A 68 1.03 15.72 -51.92
N GLU A 69 1.82 15.60 -52.99
CA GLU A 69 1.44 16.02 -54.35
C GLU A 69 0.11 15.42 -54.82
N ASN A 70 -0.21 14.19 -54.38
CA ASN A 70 -1.46 13.51 -54.71
C ASN A 70 -2.72 14.15 -54.07
N LEU A 71 -2.55 15.07 -53.11
CA LEU A 71 -3.64 15.80 -52.46
C LEU A 71 -3.93 17.16 -53.12
N ILE A 72 -3.22 17.51 -54.20
CA ILE A 72 -3.40 18.80 -54.89
C ILE A 72 -4.75 18.80 -55.63
N GLN A 73 -5.63 19.73 -55.27
CA GLN A 73 -6.94 19.92 -55.90
C GLN A 73 -6.93 21.10 -56.88
N ALA A 74 -7.78 21.05 -57.90
CA ALA A 74 -7.99 22.18 -58.82
C ALA A 74 -8.57 23.38 -58.05
N ALA A 75 -8.01 24.57 -58.29
CA ALA A 75 -8.20 25.78 -57.50
C ALA A 75 -9.68 26.13 -57.21
N GLY A 76 -10.02 26.32 -55.93
CA GLY A 76 -11.27 26.97 -55.52
C GLY A 76 -11.90 26.56 -54.18
N ASP A 77 -11.46 25.46 -53.54
CA ASP A 77 -11.99 25.03 -52.23
C ASP A 77 -10.93 25.23 -51.12
N ASP A 78 -11.37 25.65 -49.93
CA ASP A 78 -10.49 25.80 -48.76
C ASP A 78 -10.13 24.42 -48.21
N SER A 79 -8.87 24.22 -47.83
CA SER A 79 -8.39 22.97 -47.23
C SER A 79 -9.14 22.67 -45.92
N LYS A 80 -9.52 21.39 -45.76
CA LYS A 80 -10.27 20.94 -44.58
C LYS A 80 -9.35 20.14 -43.64
N PRO A 81 -9.46 20.29 -42.31
CA PRO A 81 -8.73 19.45 -41.37
C PRO A 81 -9.06 17.96 -41.57
N THR A 82 -8.04 17.11 -41.58
CA THR A 82 -8.26 15.66 -41.54
C THR A 82 -8.90 15.20 -40.22
N ALA A 83 -9.49 14.00 -40.21
CA ALA A 83 -9.99 13.38 -38.98
C ALA A 83 -8.88 13.19 -37.92
N GLY A 84 -7.65 12.92 -38.34
CA GLY A 84 -6.48 12.84 -37.45
C GLY A 84 -6.17 14.19 -36.78
N PHE A 85 -6.18 15.27 -37.56
CA PHE A 85 -6.01 16.64 -37.08
C PHE A 85 -7.07 16.99 -36.01
N GLN A 86 -8.35 16.71 -36.29
CA GLN A 86 -9.43 16.99 -35.36
C GLN A 86 -9.31 16.16 -34.06
N ARG A 87 -8.96 14.87 -34.16
CA ARG A 87 -8.74 14.00 -32.99
C ARG A 87 -7.61 14.51 -32.09
N VAL A 88 -6.50 14.98 -32.67
CA VAL A 88 -5.37 15.50 -31.90
C VAL A 88 -5.78 16.73 -31.09
N ILE A 89 -6.50 17.67 -31.70
CA ILE A 89 -7.02 18.86 -31.00
C ILE A 89 -8.00 18.45 -29.88
N GLN A 90 -8.95 17.58 -30.19
CA GLN A 90 -9.94 17.12 -29.21
C GLN A 90 -9.27 16.42 -28.02
N ARG A 91 -8.23 15.60 -28.27
CA ARG A 91 -7.45 14.95 -27.21
C ARG A 91 -6.69 15.96 -26.35
N ALA A 92 -6.10 16.99 -26.96
CA ALA A 92 -5.44 18.05 -26.21
C ALA A 92 -6.42 18.79 -25.29
N VAL A 93 -7.63 19.10 -25.78
CA VAL A 93 -8.72 19.72 -25.01
C VAL A 93 -9.15 18.85 -23.82
N ILE A 94 -9.42 17.56 -24.06
CA ILE A 94 -9.82 16.61 -23.00
C ILE A 94 -8.71 16.47 -21.95
N HIS A 95 -7.44 16.42 -22.38
CA HIS A 95 -6.32 16.31 -21.47
C HIS A 95 -6.23 17.52 -20.53
N VAL A 96 -6.35 18.74 -21.06
CA VAL A 96 -6.33 19.99 -20.30
C VAL A 96 -7.50 20.04 -19.30
N GLN A 97 -8.71 19.66 -19.73
CA GLN A 97 -9.88 19.57 -18.83
C GLN A 97 -9.66 18.57 -17.69
N SER A 98 -9.10 17.39 -17.98
CA SER A 98 -8.82 16.37 -16.96
C SER A 98 -7.74 16.82 -15.95
N SER A 99 -6.90 17.78 -16.34
CA SER A 99 -5.84 18.35 -15.50
C SER A 99 -6.26 19.58 -14.69
N GLY A 100 -7.51 20.02 -14.80
CA GLY A 100 -8.04 21.20 -14.11
C GLY A 100 -7.52 22.54 -14.63
N ARG A 101 -6.93 22.57 -15.82
CA ARG A 101 -6.44 23.80 -16.47
C ARG A 101 -7.49 24.35 -17.44
N GLU A 102 -7.54 25.68 -17.58
CA GLU A 102 -8.55 26.36 -18.41
C GLU A 102 -8.07 26.71 -19.82
N GLU A 103 -6.76 26.63 -20.08
CA GLU A 103 -6.15 27.06 -21.35
C GLU A 103 -5.37 25.91 -22.03
N VAL A 104 -5.60 25.73 -23.34
CA VAL A 104 -4.91 24.74 -24.18
C VAL A 104 -3.80 25.44 -24.98
N THR A 105 -2.55 25.08 -24.69
CA THR A 105 -1.35 25.56 -25.40
C THR A 105 -0.86 24.60 -26.49
N GLY A 106 0.03 25.08 -27.37
CA GLY A 106 0.66 24.26 -28.43
C GLY A 106 1.45 23.06 -27.90
N ALA A 107 2.00 23.15 -26.70
CA ALA A 107 2.65 22.03 -26.02
C ALA A 107 1.69 20.84 -25.78
N ASN A 108 0.42 21.11 -25.44
CA ASN A 108 -0.59 20.05 -25.26
C ASN A 108 -0.94 19.37 -26.58
N VAL A 109 -0.98 20.14 -27.68
CA VAL A 109 -1.23 19.62 -29.02
C VAL A 109 -0.05 18.76 -29.49
N LEU A 110 1.19 19.19 -29.23
CA LEU A 110 2.40 18.41 -29.51
C LEU A 110 2.37 17.05 -28.80
N VAL A 111 1.98 17.00 -27.52
CA VAL A 111 1.83 15.73 -26.79
C VAL A 111 0.75 14.84 -27.40
N ALA A 112 -0.34 15.44 -27.88
CA ALA A 112 -1.46 14.71 -28.47
C ALA A 112 -1.11 14.11 -29.84
N ILE A 113 -0.16 14.67 -30.60
CA ILE A 113 0.32 14.11 -31.87
C ILE A 113 0.88 12.69 -31.68
N PHE A 114 1.61 12.43 -30.58
CA PHE A 114 2.14 11.08 -30.30
C PHE A 114 1.07 10.00 -30.07
N ALA A 115 -0.20 10.38 -29.89
CA ALA A 115 -1.30 9.42 -29.82
C ALA A 115 -1.73 8.91 -31.21
N GLU A 116 -1.37 9.59 -32.29
CA GLU A 116 -1.56 9.16 -33.68
C GLU A 116 -0.27 8.49 -34.19
N ARG A 117 -0.05 7.24 -33.77
CA ARG A 117 1.19 6.47 -34.05
C ARG A 117 1.47 6.23 -35.53
N GLU A 118 0.42 6.28 -36.35
CA GLU A 118 0.50 6.05 -37.80
C GLU A 118 0.73 7.37 -38.59
N SER A 119 0.96 8.50 -37.90
CA SER A 119 1.23 9.78 -38.56
C SER A 119 2.71 10.00 -38.86
N HIS A 120 3.01 10.64 -39.99
CA HIS A 120 4.39 11.03 -40.33
C HIS A 120 4.88 12.15 -39.41
N ALA A 121 3.98 12.98 -38.89
CA ALA A 121 4.28 13.94 -37.83
C ALA A 121 4.88 13.26 -36.58
N ALA A 122 4.29 12.15 -36.10
CA ALA A 122 4.85 11.40 -34.98
C ALA A 122 6.18 10.70 -35.35
N TYR A 123 6.29 10.21 -36.59
CA TYR A 123 7.51 9.59 -37.11
C TYR A 123 8.71 10.56 -37.10
N PHE A 124 8.56 11.78 -37.63
CA PHE A 124 9.66 12.76 -37.67
C PHE A 124 10.13 13.21 -36.28
N LEU A 125 9.23 13.24 -35.29
CA LEU A 125 9.59 13.48 -33.90
C LEU A 125 10.38 12.30 -33.30
N GLN A 126 9.96 11.06 -33.61
CA GLN A 126 10.65 9.86 -33.16
C GLN A 126 12.02 9.66 -33.82
N GLU A 127 12.18 10.07 -35.09
CA GLU A 127 13.46 10.06 -35.80
C GLU A 127 14.54 10.92 -35.10
N GLN A 128 14.11 11.91 -34.31
CA GLN A 128 14.98 12.76 -33.49
C GLN A 128 14.98 12.37 -32.00
N ASP A 129 14.65 11.11 -31.69
CA ASP A 129 14.62 10.56 -30.32
C ASP A 129 13.70 11.31 -29.34
N MET A 130 12.70 12.04 -29.86
CA MET A 130 11.67 12.66 -29.03
C MET A 130 10.54 11.67 -28.78
N THR A 131 10.33 11.34 -27.51
CA THR A 131 9.22 10.50 -27.10
C THR A 131 8.09 11.33 -26.49
N ARG A 132 6.88 10.76 -26.46
CA ARG A 132 5.76 11.35 -25.70
C ARG A 132 6.11 11.60 -24.24
N TYR A 133 6.90 10.70 -23.65
CA TYR A 133 7.33 10.80 -22.24
C TYR A 133 8.16 12.06 -22.02
N ASP A 134 9.11 12.35 -22.91
CA ASP A 134 9.96 13.55 -22.82
C ASP A 134 9.13 14.84 -22.86
N ALA A 135 8.14 14.91 -23.76
CA ALA A 135 7.25 16.06 -23.90
C ALA A 135 6.38 16.29 -22.64
N VAL A 136 5.80 15.21 -22.09
CA VAL A 136 4.97 15.28 -20.88
C VAL A 136 5.80 15.64 -19.64
N ASN A 137 7.03 15.12 -19.54
CA ASN A 137 7.94 15.39 -18.43
C ASN A 137 8.32 16.88 -18.38
N TYR A 138 8.63 17.47 -19.53
CA TYR A 138 8.92 18.90 -19.62
C TYR A 138 7.70 19.77 -19.28
N ILE A 139 6.50 19.45 -19.79
CA ILE A 139 5.28 20.23 -19.49
C ILE A 139 4.88 20.16 -18.01
N SER A 140 5.16 19.03 -17.35
CA SER A 140 4.77 18.79 -15.97
C SER A 140 5.80 19.32 -14.96
N HIS A 141 7.09 19.27 -15.28
CA HIS A 141 8.18 19.53 -14.32
C HIS A 141 9.26 20.51 -14.80
N GLY A 142 9.20 21.00 -16.05
CA GLY A 142 10.21 21.90 -16.62
C GLY A 142 11.59 21.26 -16.86
N ILE A 143 11.68 19.93 -16.80
CA ILE A 143 12.95 19.19 -16.89
C ILE A 143 13.32 19.00 -18.36
N ALA A 144 14.40 19.66 -18.80
CA ALA A 144 14.94 19.53 -20.14
C ALA A 144 15.94 18.37 -20.24
N LYS A 145 15.93 17.64 -21.37
CA LYS A 145 16.89 16.59 -21.74
C LYS A 145 18.29 17.17 -21.97
N ARG A 146 18.37 18.46 -22.32
CA ARG A 146 19.60 19.23 -22.51
C ARG A 146 19.99 19.95 -21.22
N ALA A 147 21.21 19.68 -20.73
CA ALA A 147 21.76 20.32 -19.53
C ALA A 147 21.81 21.86 -19.72
N GLY A 148 21.13 22.61 -18.85
CA GLY A 148 21.14 24.09 -18.82
C GLY A 148 19.85 24.79 -19.24
N LEU A 149 18.80 24.08 -19.67
CA LEU A 149 17.50 24.65 -20.09
C LEU A 149 16.32 24.27 -19.16
N SER A 150 16.63 23.80 -17.96
CA SER A 150 15.62 23.49 -16.94
C SER A 150 15.09 24.79 -16.33
N GLU A 151 13.87 25.20 -16.70
CA GLU A 151 13.18 26.30 -16.03
C GLU A 151 12.44 25.76 -14.80
N SER A 152 12.82 26.21 -13.60
CA SER A 152 12.03 25.98 -12.40
C SER A 152 10.80 26.88 -12.42
N ARG A 153 9.68 26.40 -12.97
CA ARG A 153 8.39 27.07 -12.74
C ARG A 153 7.80 26.61 -11.40
N PRO A 154 7.47 27.54 -10.48
CA PRO A 154 6.70 27.18 -9.30
C PRO A 154 5.29 26.75 -9.74
N VAL A 155 4.80 25.67 -9.14
CA VAL A 155 3.44 25.18 -9.33
C VAL A 155 2.47 26.25 -8.81
N ARG A 156 1.84 27.00 -9.72
CA ARG A 156 0.79 27.97 -9.35
C ARG A 156 -0.54 27.22 -9.33
N GLY A 157 -1.02 26.92 -8.13
CA GLY A 157 -2.30 26.23 -7.92
C GLY A 157 -2.49 25.73 -6.49
N ALA A 158 -2.56 26.65 -5.53
CA ALA A 158 -3.31 26.56 -4.27
C ALA A 158 -3.15 27.89 -3.51
N GLU A 159 -4.20 28.70 -3.59
CA GLU A 159 -4.64 29.81 -2.74
C GLU A 159 -3.61 30.80 -2.15
N GLU A 160 -3.81 32.07 -2.55
CA GLU A 160 -3.34 33.27 -1.87
C GLU A 160 -4.03 33.41 -0.51
N GLU A 161 -3.25 33.37 0.58
CA GLU A 161 -3.50 34.26 1.71
C GLU A 161 -2.20 34.98 2.05
N THR A 162 -2.24 36.30 1.85
CA THR A 162 -1.26 37.27 2.28
C THR A 162 -1.16 37.33 3.80
N GLU A 163 0.00 37.00 4.35
CA GLU A 163 0.54 37.73 5.50
C GLU A 163 1.96 38.20 5.22
N THR A 164 2.07 39.51 5.07
CA THR A 164 3.31 40.29 5.11
C THR A 164 3.99 40.15 6.46
N LYS A 165 5.12 39.44 6.52
CA LYS A 165 6.25 39.81 7.38
C LYS A 165 7.56 39.73 6.61
N SER A 166 8.18 40.89 6.52
CA SER A 166 9.49 41.18 5.96
C SER A 166 10.62 40.45 6.66
N GLY A 167 11.51 39.86 5.86
CA GLY A 167 12.94 39.73 6.15
C GLY A 167 13.36 38.57 7.07
N ASP A 168 13.59 37.40 6.48
CA ASP A 168 14.95 36.81 6.48
C ASP A 168 15.08 35.78 5.34
N ASP A 169 16.16 35.90 4.60
CA ASP A 169 16.46 35.12 3.40
C ASP A 169 17.10 33.79 3.82
N THR A 170 16.34 32.69 3.75
CA THR A 170 16.84 31.32 3.47
C THR A 170 15.63 30.36 3.45
N LYS A 171 14.93 30.27 2.31
CA LYS A 171 14.06 29.11 2.06
C LYS A 171 14.94 27.86 1.97
N LYS A 172 15.12 27.15 3.09
CA LYS A 172 15.61 25.78 3.10
C LYS A 172 14.76 24.98 2.11
N LYS A 173 15.41 24.37 1.11
CA LYS A 173 14.79 23.26 0.36
C LYS A 173 14.21 22.30 1.40
N ALA A 174 12.95 21.92 1.27
CA ALA A 174 12.35 20.93 2.16
C ALA A 174 13.24 19.67 2.12
N ASP A 175 13.77 19.26 3.27
CA ASP A 175 14.59 18.04 3.41
C ASP A 175 13.73 16.84 2.99
N ALA A 176 14.26 15.95 2.15
CA ALA A 176 13.52 14.75 1.73
C ALA A 176 13.20 13.85 2.94
N LEU A 177 14.02 13.88 3.99
CA LEU A 177 13.76 13.25 5.27
C LEU A 177 12.45 13.74 5.92
N ASP A 178 12.18 15.04 5.92
CA ASP A 178 10.95 15.59 6.53
C ASP A 178 9.71 15.27 5.67
N ALA A 179 9.89 15.11 4.35
CA ALA A 179 8.81 14.81 3.43
C ALA A 179 8.42 13.32 3.39
N TYR A 180 9.40 12.41 3.52
CA TYR A 180 9.20 10.98 3.26
C TYR A 180 9.53 10.07 4.46
N CYS A 181 10.04 10.63 5.55
CA CYS A 181 10.34 9.88 6.76
C CYS A 181 9.66 10.48 7.99
N VAL A 182 9.38 9.63 8.97
CA VAL A 182 8.92 10.01 10.29
C VAL A 182 10.07 9.85 11.28
N ASN A 183 10.47 10.94 11.92
CA ASN A 183 11.48 10.90 12.98
C ASN A 183 10.87 10.29 14.26
N LEU A 184 11.25 9.04 14.56
CA LEU A 184 10.72 8.32 15.73
C LEU A 184 11.24 8.89 17.04
N ASN A 185 12.46 9.45 17.08
CA ASN A 185 13.00 10.09 18.28
C ASN A 185 12.20 11.34 18.64
N LYS A 186 11.82 12.15 17.65
CA LYS A 186 10.95 13.32 17.85
C LYS A 186 9.56 12.89 18.34
N LYS A 187 8.98 11.86 17.72
CA LYS A 187 7.68 11.28 18.14
C LYS A 187 7.74 10.75 19.58
N ALA A 188 8.85 10.14 19.97
CA ALA A 188 9.09 9.68 21.34
C ALA A 188 9.18 10.84 22.34
N HIS A 189 9.92 11.90 21.99
CA HIS A 189 10.07 13.10 22.82
C HIS A 189 8.73 13.84 23.01
N GLU A 190 7.85 13.82 22.01
CA GLU A 190 6.49 14.37 22.10
C GLU A 190 5.52 13.49 22.91
N GLY A 191 5.97 12.34 23.42
CA GLY A 191 5.13 11.41 24.19
C GLY A 191 4.09 10.66 23.35
N LYS A 192 4.22 10.66 22.02
CA LYS A 192 3.29 10.02 21.07
C LYS A 192 3.64 8.55 20.76
N ILE A 193 4.56 7.96 21.53
CA ILE A 193 4.95 6.56 21.42
C ILE A 193 4.54 5.82 22.69
N ASP A 194 3.72 4.79 22.51
CA ASP A 194 3.25 3.92 23.58
C ASP A 194 4.41 3.21 24.29
N PRO A 195 4.27 2.87 25.58
CA PRO A 195 5.30 2.14 26.31
C PRO A 195 5.45 0.72 25.75
N LEU A 196 6.69 0.34 25.42
CA LEU A 196 6.99 -1.04 25.05
C LEU A 196 7.16 -1.89 26.30
N ILE A 197 6.33 -2.92 26.44
CA ILE A 197 6.27 -3.80 27.62
C ILE A 197 6.70 -5.21 27.22
N GLY A 198 7.54 -5.86 28.04
CA GLY A 198 7.89 -7.28 27.89
C GLY A 198 8.79 -7.64 26.70
N ARG A 199 9.43 -6.66 26.04
CA ARG A 199 10.30 -6.85 24.85
C ARG A 199 11.75 -6.42 25.08
N ASP A 200 12.21 -6.46 26.33
CA ASP A 200 13.56 -6.05 26.72
C ASP A 200 14.66 -6.84 26.02
N LYS A 201 14.45 -8.15 25.84
CA LYS A 201 15.42 -9.05 25.21
C LYS A 201 15.64 -8.69 23.74
N GLU A 202 14.56 -8.41 23.03
CA GLU A 202 14.56 -8.01 21.63
C GLU A 202 15.22 -6.65 21.46
N ILE A 203 14.92 -5.66 22.32
CA ILE A 203 15.61 -4.36 22.29
C ILE A 203 17.09 -4.53 22.58
N GLN A 204 17.47 -5.26 23.63
CA GLN A 204 18.87 -5.45 24.00
C GLN A 204 19.65 -6.14 22.87
N ARG A 205 19.02 -7.12 22.22
CA ARG A 205 19.58 -7.78 21.03
C ARG A 205 19.72 -6.80 19.87
N THR A 206 18.76 -5.90 19.66
CA THR A 206 18.81 -4.87 18.62
C THR A 206 19.97 -3.91 18.85
N ILE A 207 20.12 -3.40 20.06
CA ILE A 207 21.25 -2.55 20.48
C ILE A 207 22.58 -3.28 20.24
N GLN A 208 22.67 -4.55 20.67
CA GLN A 208 23.86 -5.37 20.46
C GLN A 208 24.21 -5.49 18.97
N VAL A 209 23.22 -5.68 18.10
CA VAL A 209 23.42 -5.78 16.65
C VAL A 209 23.88 -4.45 16.06
N LEU A 210 23.23 -3.34 16.41
CA LEU A 210 23.57 -2.00 15.90
C LEU A 210 25.00 -1.58 16.27
N CYS A 211 25.51 -2.04 17.42
CA CYS A 211 26.87 -1.78 17.87
C CYS A 211 27.95 -2.66 17.19
N ARG A 212 27.58 -3.62 16.32
CA ARG A 212 28.57 -4.46 15.62
C ARG A 212 29.26 -3.68 14.50
N ARG A 213 30.50 -4.08 14.20
CA ARG A 213 31.24 -3.58 13.02
C ARG A 213 30.73 -4.15 11.69
N GLN A 214 30.27 -5.41 11.70
CA GLN A 214 29.73 -6.11 10.54
C GLN A 214 28.42 -6.79 10.93
N LYS A 215 27.50 -6.96 9.97
CA LYS A 215 26.13 -7.45 10.21
C LYS A 215 25.41 -6.62 11.27
N ASN A 216 25.47 -5.31 11.09
CA ASN A 216 24.99 -4.30 12.04
C ASN A 216 23.59 -3.78 11.71
N ASN A 217 22.89 -4.41 10.77
CA ASN A 217 21.50 -4.10 10.45
C ASN A 217 20.57 -5.15 11.08
N PRO A 218 19.80 -4.81 12.12
CA PRO A 218 18.79 -5.70 12.68
C PRO A 218 17.66 -5.97 11.67
N LEU A 219 17.22 -7.23 11.59
CA LEU A 219 16.02 -7.62 10.85
C LEU A 219 15.06 -8.35 11.78
N PHE A 220 13.95 -7.71 12.11
CA PHE A 220 12.86 -8.30 12.89
C PHE A 220 12.07 -9.26 12.03
N VAL A 221 12.11 -10.54 12.38
CA VAL A 221 11.38 -11.61 11.68
C VAL A 221 10.37 -12.21 12.65
N GLY A 222 9.09 -12.08 12.32
CA GLY A 222 7.98 -12.56 13.14
C GLY A 222 6.67 -12.49 12.38
N ASP A 223 5.60 -13.09 12.89
CA ASP A 223 4.27 -12.99 12.27
C ASP A 223 3.75 -11.54 12.26
N PRO A 224 2.78 -11.18 11.39
CA PRO A 224 2.08 -9.90 11.49
C PRO A 224 1.39 -9.74 12.85
N GLY A 225 1.35 -8.52 13.38
CA GLY A 225 0.67 -8.21 14.65
C GLY A 225 1.45 -8.52 15.94
N VAL A 226 2.64 -9.13 15.88
CA VAL A 226 3.43 -9.43 17.11
C VAL A 226 4.12 -8.21 17.74
N GLY A 227 4.04 -7.03 17.10
CA GLY A 227 4.63 -5.78 17.59
C GLY A 227 6.05 -5.46 17.07
N LYS A 228 6.38 -5.82 15.82
CA LYS A 228 7.70 -5.53 15.22
C LYS A 228 8.00 -4.02 15.14
N THR A 229 7.03 -3.23 14.69
CA THR A 229 7.13 -1.76 14.61
C THR A 229 7.29 -1.14 16.00
N ALA A 230 6.57 -1.67 16.99
CA ALA A 230 6.66 -1.23 18.39
C ALA A 230 8.07 -1.42 18.98
N ILE A 231 8.84 -2.43 18.53
CA ILE A 231 10.25 -2.60 18.96
C ILE A 231 11.13 -1.45 18.46
N ALA A 232 10.92 -0.98 17.22
CA ALA A 232 11.66 0.16 16.67
C ALA A 232 11.31 1.47 17.40
N GLU A 233 10.03 1.68 17.66
CA GLU A 233 9.53 2.82 18.44
C GLU A 233 10.03 2.78 19.90
N GLY A 234 10.05 1.60 20.53
CA GLY A 234 10.59 1.39 21.86
C GLY A 234 12.10 1.65 21.95
N LEU A 235 12.86 1.33 20.89
CA LEU A 235 14.27 1.70 20.80
C LEU A 235 14.44 3.23 20.73
N ALA A 236 13.63 3.94 19.92
CA ALA A 236 13.68 5.39 19.84
C ALA A 236 13.41 6.05 21.20
N ARG A 237 12.45 5.52 21.95
CA ARG A 237 12.16 5.97 23.31
C ARG A 237 13.33 5.74 24.28
N ARG A 238 14.03 4.59 24.19
CA ARG A 238 15.24 4.35 25.01
C ARG A 238 16.39 5.29 24.67
N ILE A 239 16.56 5.65 23.40
CA ILE A 239 17.57 6.62 23.01
C ILE A 239 17.29 7.98 23.66
N ILE A 240 16.03 8.45 23.61
CA ILE A 240 15.63 9.71 24.26
C ILE A 240 15.81 9.67 25.79
N ASN A 241 15.51 8.53 26.42
CA ASN A 241 15.68 8.37 27.86
C ASN A 241 17.14 8.20 28.31
N GLY A 242 18.08 7.98 27.39
CA GLY A 242 19.48 7.67 27.71
C GLY A 242 19.73 6.22 28.14
N ASP A 243 18.76 5.31 27.95
CA ASP A 243 18.84 3.89 28.31
C ASP A 243 19.59 3.05 27.25
N VAL A 244 20.58 3.65 26.57
CA VAL A 244 21.37 3.04 25.50
C VAL A 244 22.86 3.32 25.69
N PRO A 245 23.76 2.49 25.14
CA PRO A 245 25.20 2.77 25.17
C PRO A 245 25.54 4.10 24.48
N GLU A 246 26.65 4.74 24.89
CA GLU A 246 27.10 6.04 24.36
C GLU A 246 27.17 6.10 22.83
N VAL A 247 27.52 4.98 22.18
CA VAL A 247 27.60 4.84 20.71
C VAL A 247 26.24 5.11 20.03
N LEU A 248 25.13 4.84 20.71
CA LEU A 248 23.77 5.03 20.20
C LEU A 248 23.05 6.23 20.81
N ALA A 249 23.65 6.92 21.79
CA ALA A 249 23.01 8.04 22.48
C ALA A 249 22.69 9.21 21.54
N THR A 250 23.49 9.40 20.48
CA THR A 250 23.28 10.43 19.45
C THR A 250 22.56 9.91 18.20
N ALA A 251 22.11 8.65 18.21
CA ALA A 251 21.48 8.05 17.04
C ALA A 251 20.06 8.56 16.83
N THR A 252 19.69 8.85 15.58
CA THR A 252 18.33 9.27 15.21
C THR A 252 17.68 8.22 14.33
N ILE A 253 16.50 7.74 14.70
CA ILE A 253 15.76 6.73 13.95
C ILE A 253 14.72 7.41 13.06
N PHE A 254 14.82 7.16 11.76
CA PHE A 254 13.89 7.63 10.73
C PHE A 254 13.10 6.46 10.17
N SER A 255 11.79 6.44 10.37
CA SER A 255 10.89 5.46 9.75
C SER A 255 10.53 5.89 8.34
N LEU A 256 10.76 5.04 7.36
CA LEU A 256 10.38 5.29 5.97
C LEU A 256 8.85 5.19 5.82
N ASP A 257 8.21 6.23 5.28
CA ASP A 257 6.78 6.18 4.95
C ASP A 257 6.61 5.79 3.47
N MET A 258 6.23 4.53 3.26
CA MET A 258 5.97 4.01 1.91
C MET A 258 4.78 4.71 1.24
N GLY A 259 3.78 5.16 2.02
CA GLY A 259 2.63 5.89 1.52
C GLY A 259 3.03 7.27 0.99
N ALA A 260 3.85 8.02 1.73
CA ALA A 260 4.38 9.31 1.29
C ALA A 260 5.27 9.18 0.04
N LEU A 261 6.10 8.14 -0.03
CA LEU A 261 6.92 7.85 -1.21
C LEU A 261 6.09 7.55 -2.44
N LEU A 262 4.97 6.83 -2.29
CA LEU A 262 4.03 6.49 -3.35
C LEU A 262 3.15 7.66 -3.77
N ALA A 263 2.78 8.52 -2.82
CA ALA A 263 1.84 9.61 -3.02
C ALA A 263 2.31 10.57 -4.13
N GLY A 264 1.49 10.73 -5.17
CA GLY A 264 1.82 11.59 -6.31
C GLY A 264 2.87 11.03 -7.27
N THR A 265 3.32 9.78 -7.11
CA THR A 265 4.12 9.10 -8.14
C THR A 265 3.19 8.56 -9.22
N ARG A 266 3.45 8.89 -10.49
CA ARG A 266 2.73 8.29 -11.64
C ARG A 266 3.54 7.17 -12.27
N TYR A 267 4.86 7.21 -12.09
CA TYR A 267 5.80 6.27 -12.67
C TYR A 267 6.72 5.68 -11.59
N ARG A 268 7.18 4.45 -11.85
CA ARG A 268 8.12 3.74 -10.98
C ARG A 268 9.44 4.51 -10.75
N GLY A 269 9.90 5.26 -11.76
CA GLY A 269 11.13 6.06 -11.67
C GLY A 269 11.06 7.17 -10.61
N ASP A 270 9.87 7.78 -10.43
CA ASP A 270 9.66 8.84 -9.45
C ASP A 270 9.90 8.32 -8.02
N PHE A 271 9.41 7.11 -7.75
CA PHE A 271 9.62 6.42 -6.47
C PHE A 271 11.12 6.11 -6.23
N GLU A 272 11.79 5.56 -7.24
CA GLU A 272 13.23 5.25 -7.16
C GLU A 272 14.07 6.51 -6.94
N GLU A 273 13.73 7.64 -7.58
CA GLU A 273 14.41 8.92 -7.37
C GLU A 273 14.21 9.46 -5.96
N ARG A 274 12.97 9.44 -5.43
CA ARG A 274 12.66 9.86 -4.06
C ARG A 274 13.39 9.00 -3.03
N LEU A 275 13.38 7.68 -3.21
CA LEU A 275 14.10 6.78 -2.32
C LEU A 275 15.61 7.04 -2.37
N LYS A 276 16.16 7.32 -3.57
CA LYS A 276 17.57 7.67 -3.72
C LYS A 276 17.92 8.98 -3.00
N GLN A 277 17.02 9.97 -3.01
CA GLN A 277 17.19 11.21 -2.24
C GLN A 277 17.22 10.92 -0.73
N VAL A 278 16.26 10.14 -0.23
CA VAL A 278 16.21 9.72 1.19
C VAL A 278 17.48 8.99 1.60
N VAL A 279 17.93 8.00 0.83
CA VAL A 279 19.17 7.24 1.13
C VAL A 279 20.38 8.18 1.21
N LYS A 280 20.51 9.13 0.27
CA LYS A 280 21.62 10.08 0.24
C LYS A 280 21.61 11.02 1.45
N GLU A 281 20.44 11.48 1.87
CA GLU A 281 20.30 12.32 3.07
C GLU A 281 20.61 11.54 4.35
N ILE A 282 20.16 10.29 4.46
CA ILE A 282 20.50 9.41 5.60
C ILE A 282 22.00 9.15 5.67
N GLU A 283 22.67 8.93 4.54
CA GLU A 283 24.13 8.74 4.50
C GLU A 283 24.90 10.00 4.94
N ALA A 284 24.36 11.20 4.68
CA ALA A 284 24.94 12.46 5.12
C ALA A 284 24.66 12.77 6.60
N TYR A 285 23.58 12.20 7.16
CA TYR A 285 23.16 12.47 8.53
C TYR A 285 23.95 11.64 9.54
N PRO A 286 24.66 12.25 10.50
CA PRO A 286 25.50 11.52 11.44
C PRO A 286 24.65 10.63 12.35
N ASN A 287 25.05 9.35 12.48
CA ASN A 287 24.38 8.34 13.32
C ASN A 287 22.89 8.13 13.03
N ALA A 288 22.43 8.40 11.80
CA ALA A 288 21.07 8.07 11.40
C ALA A 288 20.87 6.55 11.25
N ILE A 289 19.68 6.09 11.61
CA ILE A 289 19.23 4.70 11.42
C ILE A 289 17.91 4.75 10.65
N MET A 290 17.88 4.17 9.46
CA MET A 290 16.63 4.03 8.71
C MET A 290 15.84 2.81 9.19
N PHE A 291 14.59 2.97 9.59
CA PHE A 291 13.67 1.87 9.82
C PHE A 291 12.76 1.69 8.59
N ILE A 292 12.73 0.47 8.05
CA ILE A 292 11.85 0.10 6.94
C ILE A 292 10.90 -0.99 7.46
N ASP A 293 9.62 -0.63 7.60
CA ASP A 293 8.59 -1.64 7.83
C ASP A 293 8.33 -2.41 6.55
N GLU A 294 8.00 -3.70 6.68
CA GLU A 294 7.79 -4.60 5.54
C GLU A 294 8.92 -4.49 4.48
N ILE A 295 10.17 -4.56 4.92
CA ILE A 295 11.37 -4.29 4.09
C ILE A 295 11.45 -5.15 2.80
N HIS A 296 10.76 -6.28 2.78
CA HIS A 296 10.63 -7.13 1.59
C HIS A 296 9.93 -6.41 0.42
N THR A 297 9.06 -5.44 0.69
CA THR A 297 8.37 -4.64 -0.35
C THR A 297 9.35 -3.82 -1.18
N VAL A 298 10.45 -3.36 -0.58
CA VAL A 298 11.49 -2.55 -1.24
C VAL A 298 12.56 -3.44 -1.89
N ILE A 299 12.77 -4.64 -1.35
CA ILE A 299 13.85 -5.56 -1.72
C ILE A 299 13.43 -6.63 -2.73
N GLY A 300 12.16 -7.00 -2.78
CA GLY A 300 11.69 -8.16 -3.52
C GLY A 300 10.45 -7.88 -4.37
N ALA A 301 10.61 -7.79 -5.69
CA ALA A 301 10.49 -8.97 -6.54
C ALA A 301 10.62 -8.58 -8.03
N GLY A 302 11.69 -9.02 -8.69
CA GLY A 302 11.73 -9.16 -10.15
C GLY A 302 10.79 -10.26 -10.66
N ALA A 303 9.58 -10.40 -10.11
CA ALA A 303 8.63 -11.44 -10.49
C ALA A 303 7.53 -10.87 -11.39
N THR A 304 7.32 -11.58 -12.48
CA THR A 304 6.43 -11.37 -13.63
C THR A 304 4.93 -11.42 -13.32
N SER A 305 4.51 -10.97 -12.14
CA SER A 305 3.11 -11.01 -11.71
C SER A 305 2.76 -9.80 -10.83
N GLY A 306 2.50 -8.68 -11.48
CA GLY A 306 1.46 -7.73 -11.07
C GLY A 306 1.68 -6.82 -9.85
N GLY A 307 2.78 -6.93 -9.09
CA GLY A 307 3.04 -5.94 -8.04
C GLY A 307 4.31 -6.17 -7.24
N ALA A 308 5.22 -5.19 -7.28
CA ALA A 308 6.03 -4.67 -6.19
C ALA A 308 7.12 -3.76 -6.75
N MET A 309 7.37 -2.65 -6.06
CA MET A 309 8.36 -1.65 -6.41
C MET A 309 9.76 -2.17 -6.13
N ASP A 310 10.48 -2.62 -7.16
CA ASP A 310 11.82 -3.16 -6.96
C ASP A 310 12.89 -2.04 -6.96
N ALA A 311 13.18 -1.55 -5.75
CA ALA A 311 14.25 -0.62 -5.44
C ALA A 311 15.51 -1.32 -4.90
N SER A 312 15.58 -2.65 -5.06
CA SER A 312 16.68 -3.46 -4.51
C SER A 312 18.04 -3.05 -5.10
N ASN A 313 18.07 -2.55 -6.34
CA ASN A 313 19.28 -2.04 -7.00
C ASN A 313 19.84 -0.77 -6.33
N LEU A 314 19.02 0.03 -5.65
CA LEU A 314 19.45 1.23 -4.94
C LEU A 314 19.95 0.91 -3.53
N LEU A 315 19.25 0.03 -2.82
CA LEU A 315 19.58 -0.31 -1.43
C LEU A 315 20.77 -1.27 -1.33
N LYS A 316 20.91 -2.24 -2.25
CA LYS A 316 22.00 -3.23 -2.17
C LYS A 316 23.39 -2.60 -2.13
N PRO A 317 23.74 -1.61 -2.98
CA PRO A 317 25.03 -0.93 -2.90
C PRO A 317 25.26 -0.22 -1.56
N ALA A 318 24.29 0.57 -1.08
CA ALA A 318 24.39 1.34 0.16
C ALA A 318 24.49 0.44 1.42
N LEU A 319 23.81 -0.70 1.39
CA LEU A 319 23.91 -1.74 2.42
C LEU A 319 25.23 -2.51 2.30
N ALA A 320 25.73 -2.75 1.08
CA ALA A 320 26.97 -3.46 0.83
C ALA A 320 28.20 -2.64 1.23
N SER A 321 28.23 -1.33 0.95
CA SER A 321 29.27 -0.40 1.40
C SER A 321 29.30 -0.25 2.92
N GLY A 322 28.17 -0.47 3.60
CA GLY A 322 28.03 -0.27 5.04
C GLY A 322 27.93 1.20 5.44
N THR A 323 27.72 2.10 4.46
CA THR A 323 27.44 3.52 4.69
C THR A 323 26.04 3.71 5.27
N LEU A 324 25.09 2.87 4.87
CA LEU A 324 23.72 2.91 5.34
C LEU A 324 23.49 1.94 6.51
N ARG A 325 23.09 2.47 7.66
CA ARG A 325 22.60 1.70 8.81
C ARG A 325 21.08 1.66 8.77
N CYS A 326 20.50 0.46 8.85
CA CYS A 326 19.06 0.30 8.84
C CYS A 326 18.56 -0.82 9.76
N MET A 327 17.27 -0.73 10.11
CA MET A 327 16.49 -1.77 10.77
C MET A 327 15.33 -2.15 9.85
N GLY A 328 15.09 -3.44 9.68
CA GLY A 328 14.01 -3.94 8.83
C GLY A 328 13.00 -4.79 9.62
N SER A 329 11.78 -4.86 9.12
CA SER A 329 10.70 -5.72 9.64
C SER A 329 10.13 -6.58 8.52
N THR A 330 9.92 -7.89 8.74
CA THR A 330 9.36 -8.82 7.75
C THR A 330 8.74 -10.06 8.40
N THR A 331 7.98 -10.85 7.63
CA THR A 331 7.42 -12.13 8.06
C THR A 331 8.38 -13.29 7.83
N TYR A 332 8.12 -14.43 8.50
CA TYR A 332 8.87 -15.66 8.28
C TYR A 332 8.86 -16.14 6.82
N LYS A 333 7.71 -15.98 6.13
CA LYS A 333 7.52 -16.43 4.75
C LYS A 333 8.39 -15.59 3.79
N GLU A 334 8.28 -14.27 3.89
CA GLU A 334 9.07 -13.33 3.08
C GLU A 334 10.57 -13.44 3.33
N TYR A 335 10.99 -13.62 4.59
CA TYR A 335 12.40 -13.82 4.92
C TYR A 335 13.00 -15.00 4.16
N ARG A 336 12.32 -16.16 4.16
CA ARG A 336 12.75 -17.35 3.41
C ARG A 336 12.72 -17.13 1.90
N GLN A 337 11.73 -16.39 1.42
CA GLN A 337 11.53 -16.15 -0.01
C GLN A 337 12.54 -15.19 -0.62
N TYR A 338 12.85 -14.08 0.07
CA TYR A 338 13.62 -12.96 -0.48
C TYR A 338 14.98 -12.76 0.17
N PHE A 339 15.08 -12.88 1.50
CA PHE A 339 16.32 -12.59 2.23
C PHE A 339 17.26 -13.79 2.26
N GLU A 340 16.77 -14.98 2.60
CA GLU A 340 17.60 -16.18 2.77
C GLU A 340 18.30 -16.60 1.48
N LYS A 341 17.70 -16.30 0.32
CA LYS A 341 18.26 -16.59 -1.00
C LYS A 341 19.34 -15.59 -1.43
N ASP A 342 19.32 -14.35 -0.92
CA ASP A 342 20.26 -13.30 -1.32
C ASP A 342 21.49 -13.27 -0.39
N ARG A 343 22.62 -13.77 -0.91
CA ARG A 343 23.90 -13.80 -0.18
C ARG A 343 24.42 -12.42 0.25
N ALA A 344 24.09 -11.34 -0.47
CA ALA A 344 24.54 -10.00 -0.12
C ALA A 344 23.81 -9.47 1.12
N LEU A 345 22.49 -9.67 1.19
CA LEU A 345 21.66 -9.22 2.31
C LEU A 345 21.93 -10.01 3.58
N VAL A 346 22.09 -11.33 3.50
CA VAL A 346 22.43 -12.20 4.66
C VAL A 346 23.76 -11.81 5.31
N ARG A 347 24.66 -11.16 4.55
CA ARG A 347 25.95 -10.66 5.06
C ARG A 347 25.86 -9.29 5.72
N ARG A 348 24.72 -8.61 5.64
CA ARG A 348 24.50 -7.27 6.20
C ARG A 348 23.45 -7.24 7.29
N PHE A 349 22.43 -8.08 7.19
CA PHE A 349 21.40 -8.21 8.21
C PHE A 349 21.71 -9.30 9.23
N GLN A 350 21.29 -9.04 10.46
CA GLN A 350 21.21 -10.02 11.54
C GLN A 350 19.74 -10.25 11.87
N LYS A 351 19.28 -11.48 11.65
CA LYS A 351 17.94 -11.92 12.05
C LYS A 351 17.77 -11.84 13.56
N ILE A 352 16.67 -11.23 13.99
CA ILE A 352 16.15 -11.22 15.36
C ILE A 352 14.73 -11.79 15.28
N ASP A 353 14.52 -12.94 15.91
CA ASP A 353 13.22 -13.59 15.97
C ASP A 353 12.31 -12.85 16.95
N VAL A 354 11.12 -12.44 16.49
CA VAL A 354 10.08 -11.81 17.30
C VAL A 354 8.89 -12.77 17.38
N ALA A 355 8.81 -13.50 18.49
CA ALA A 355 7.75 -14.46 18.73
C ALA A 355 6.46 -13.78 19.20
N GLU A 356 5.33 -14.44 18.98
CA GLU A 356 4.05 -14.12 19.63
C GLU A 356 4.23 -14.17 21.16
N PRO A 357 3.84 -13.12 21.91
CA PRO A 357 3.94 -13.12 23.36
C PRO A 357 2.99 -14.14 23.98
N THR A 358 3.31 -14.61 25.19
CA THR A 358 2.44 -15.53 25.91
C THR A 358 1.18 -14.81 26.40
N VAL A 359 0.13 -15.56 26.76
CA VAL A 359 -1.09 -14.98 27.35
C VAL A 359 -0.78 -14.15 28.60
N PRO A 360 0.01 -14.65 29.59
CA PRO A 360 0.42 -13.83 30.73
C PRO A 360 1.16 -12.54 30.34
N ASP A 361 2.12 -12.62 29.42
CA ASP A 361 2.88 -11.43 28.98
C ASP A 361 1.97 -10.42 28.28
N THR A 362 1.00 -10.90 27.48
CA THR A 362 0.04 -10.05 26.77
C THR A 362 -0.90 -9.32 27.73
N ILE A 363 -1.28 -9.97 28.85
CA ILE A 363 -2.06 -9.31 29.91
C ILE A 363 -1.26 -8.14 30.50
N GLU A 364 0.04 -8.31 30.75
CA GLU A 364 0.90 -7.24 31.25
C GLU A 364 1.07 -6.12 30.21
N ILE A 365 1.21 -6.46 28.93
CA ILE A 365 1.23 -5.48 27.83
C ILE A 365 -0.05 -4.64 27.84
N LEU A 366 -1.22 -5.27 27.86
CA LEU A 366 -2.49 -4.55 27.88
C LEU A 366 -2.74 -3.76 29.16
N LYS A 367 -2.27 -4.23 30.32
CA LYS A 367 -2.32 -3.44 31.56
C LYS A 367 -1.51 -2.16 31.46
N GLY A 368 -0.36 -2.18 30.77
CA GLY A 368 0.44 -0.97 30.57
C GLY A 368 -0.11 -0.04 29.49
N LEU A 369 -0.82 -0.58 28.48
CA LEU A 369 -1.53 0.22 27.47
C LEU A 369 -2.89 0.74 27.95
N LYS A 370 -3.50 0.09 28.94
CA LYS A 370 -4.81 0.44 29.51
C LYS A 370 -4.99 1.94 29.77
N PRO A 371 -4.07 2.68 30.44
CA PRO A 371 -4.28 4.10 30.71
C PRO A 371 -4.46 4.95 29.45
N TYR A 372 -3.77 4.60 28.35
CA TYR A 372 -3.86 5.32 27.09
C TYR A 372 -5.22 5.13 26.43
N PHE A 373 -5.74 3.90 26.42
CA PHE A 373 -7.10 3.61 25.94
C PHE A 373 -8.19 4.22 26.83
N GLU A 374 -7.97 4.25 28.15
CA GLU A 374 -8.90 4.88 29.09
C GLU A 374 -9.02 6.39 28.88
N ASP A 375 -7.89 7.07 28.65
CA ASP A 375 -7.86 8.50 28.35
C ASP A 375 -8.48 8.81 26.99
N TYR A 376 -8.11 8.05 25.96
CA TYR A 376 -8.61 8.22 24.60
C TYR A 376 -10.14 8.03 24.52
N HIS A 377 -10.66 6.94 25.09
CA HIS A 377 -12.10 6.63 25.08
C HIS A 377 -12.89 7.25 26.24
N LYS A 378 -12.22 7.96 27.17
CA LYS A 378 -12.83 8.59 28.36
C LYS A 378 -13.68 7.60 29.19
N LEU A 379 -13.19 6.38 29.36
CA LEU A 379 -13.83 5.30 30.10
C LEU A 379 -12.80 4.47 30.87
N ARG A 380 -13.24 3.50 31.66
CA ARG A 380 -12.36 2.60 32.41
C ARG A 380 -12.56 1.14 32.03
N TYR A 381 -11.48 0.37 32.00
CA TYR A 381 -11.52 -1.08 31.82
C TYR A 381 -11.29 -1.78 33.16
N THR A 382 -12.10 -2.80 33.49
CA THR A 382 -11.80 -3.64 34.64
C THR A 382 -10.59 -4.54 34.35
N ASN A 383 -9.86 -4.97 35.39
CA ASN A 383 -8.75 -5.90 35.19
C ASN A 383 -9.22 -7.26 34.65
N GLU A 384 -10.44 -7.65 35.00
CA GLU A 384 -11.13 -8.82 34.44
C GLU A 384 -11.40 -8.65 32.95
N ALA A 385 -11.81 -7.47 32.50
CA ALA A 385 -12.01 -7.19 31.08
C ALA A 385 -10.71 -7.32 30.27
N ILE A 386 -9.60 -6.78 30.79
CA ILE A 386 -8.28 -6.91 30.15
C ILE A 386 -7.87 -8.39 30.03
N LYS A 387 -8.01 -9.14 31.13
CA LYS A 387 -7.70 -10.57 31.14
C LYS A 387 -8.58 -11.34 30.14
N ALA A 388 -9.88 -11.09 30.16
CA ALA A 388 -10.83 -11.71 29.25
C ALA A 388 -10.52 -11.40 27.79
N ALA A 389 -10.14 -10.15 27.47
CA ALA A 389 -9.80 -9.76 26.12
C ALA A 389 -8.64 -10.59 25.56
N VAL A 390 -7.61 -10.87 26.37
CA VAL A 390 -6.50 -11.74 25.96
C VAL A 390 -6.92 -13.19 25.85
N GLU A 391 -7.53 -13.76 26.89
CA GLU A 391 -7.85 -15.19 26.95
C GLU A 391 -8.86 -15.58 25.87
N LEU A 392 -9.91 -14.78 25.69
CA LEU A 392 -10.95 -15.04 24.72
C LEU A 392 -10.47 -14.75 23.28
N SER A 393 -9.67 -13.70 23.04
CA SER A 393 -9.10 -13.47 21.70
C SER A 393 -8.11 -14.57 21.31
N ALA A 394 -7.30 -15.07 22.25
CA ALA A 394 -6.44 -16.23 22.03
C ALA A 394 -7.24 -17.49 21.68
N ARG A 395 -8.41 -17.67 22.30
CA ARG A 395 -9.27 -18.84 22.12
C ARG A 395 -10.15 -18.81 20.88
N TYR A 396 -10.64 -17.65 20.44
CA TYR A 396 -11.66 -17.55 19.39
C TYR A 396 -11.18 -16.86 18.11
N ILE A 397 -10.10 -16.07 18.15
CA ILE A 397 -9.55 -15.35 17.00
C ILE A 397 -8.20 -15.97 16.65
N HIS A 398 -8.19 -16.92 15.71
CA HIS A 398 -7.02 -17.74 15.37
C HIS A 398 -6.24 -17.25 14.16
N ASP A 399 -6.87 -16.46 13.29
CA ASP A 399 -6.29 -15.87 12.08
C ASP A 399 -5.31 -14.73 12.39
N ARG A 400 -5.35 -14.20 13.62
CA ARG A 400 -4.48 -13.13 14.12
C ARG A 400 -3.67 -13.55 15.33
N LYS A 401 -2.60 -12.78 15.58
CA LYS A 401 -1.61 -13.03 16.62
C LYS A 401 -1.75 -12.06 17.79
N LEU A 402 -1.34 -12.49 18.98
CA LEU A 402 -1.13 -11.58 20.11
C LEU A 402 0.13 -10.71 19.86
N PRO A 403 0.19 -9.49 20.41
CA PRO A 403 -0.85 -8.82 21.22
C PRO A 403 -1.94 -8.11 20.39
N ASP A 404 -1.73 -7.95 19.07
CA ASP A 404 -2.57 -7.18 18.14
C ASP A 404 -4.08 -7.48 18.26
N LYS A 405 -4.49 -8.76 18.15
CA LYS A 405 -5.91 -9.12 18.28
C LYS A 405 -6.55 -8.75 19.63
N ALA A 406 -5.78 -8.70 20.71
CA ALA A 406 -6.29 -8.38 22.03
C ALA A 406 -6.37 -6.86 22.24
N ILE A 407 -5.45 -6.11 21.63
CA ILE A 407 -5.49 -4.64 21.56
C ILE A 407 -6.75 -4.20 20.82
N ASP A 408 -7.02 -4.79 19.65
CA ASP A 408 -8.21 -4.47 18.87
C ASP A 408 -9.51 -4.74 19.64
N VAL A 409 -9.59 -5.85 20.38
CA VAL A 409 -10.77 -6.14 21.22
C VAL A 409 -11.01 -5.05 22.26
N ILE A 410 -9.94 -4.53 22.89
CA ILE A 410 -10.05 -3.45 23.87
C ILE A 410 -10.49 -2.16 23.19
N ASP A 411 -9.82 -1.79 22.10
CA ASP A 411 -10.11 -0.55 21.37
C ASP A 411 -11.54 -0.53 20.81
N GLU A 412 -11.96 -1.62 20.16
CA GLU A 412 -13.30 -1.76 19.59
C GLU A 412 -14.38 -1.76 20.68
N SER A 413 -14.11 -2.36 21.85
CA SER A 413 -15.04 -2.32 22.99
C SER A 413 -15.23 -0.89 23.53
N GLY A 414 -14.17 -0.08 23.51
CA GLY A 414 -14.25 1.33 23.86
C GLY A 414 -15.00 2.16 22.82
N ALA A 415 -14.63 1.98 21.54
CA ALA A 415 -15.27 2.65 20.42
C ALA A 415 -16.77 2.34 20.33
N ALA A 416 -17.19 1.12 20.65
CA ALA A 416 -18.60 0.72 20.69
C ALA A 416 -19.45 1.58 21.65
N GLN A 417 -18.86 2.15 22.72
CA GLN A 417 -19.59 3.07 23.61
C GLN A 417 -19.81 4.43 22.95
N MET A 418 -18.92 4.88 22.07
CA MET A 418 -19.07 6.18 21.39
C MET A 418 -20.27 6.19 20.44
N LEU A 419 -20.64 5.03 19.91
CA LEU A 419 -21.84 4.83 19.08
C LEU A 419 -23.15 4.93 19.87
N MET A 420 -23.12 4.77 21.19
CA MET A 420 -24.31 4.87 22.03
C MET A 420 -24.62 6.34 22.37
N PRO A 421 -25.91 6.71 22.51
CA PRO A 421 -26.30 8.01 23.06
C PRO A 421 -25.67 8.23 24.43
N GLU A 422 -25.28 9.47 24.76
CA GLU A 422 -24.57 9.81 26.00
C GLU A 422 -25.25 9.26 27.26
N SER A 423 -26.58 9.25 27.29
CA SER A 423 -27.38 8.73 28.41
C SER A 423 -27.27 7.21 28.63
N ARG A 424 -26.83 6.46 27.62
CA ARG A 424 -26.67 4.99 27.65
C ARG A 424 -25.20 4.55 27.65
N ARG A 425 -24.25 5.48 27.53
CA ARG A 425 -22.81 5.16 27.53
C ARG A 425 -22.39 4.59 28.87
N LYS A 426 -21.75 3.43 28.84
CA LYS A 426 -21.09 2.88 30.02
C LYS A 426 -19.75 3.55 30.21
N LYS A 427 -19.47 3.97 31.45
CA LYS A 427 -18.16 4.52 31.85
C LYS A 427 -17.16 3.43 32.23
N ILE A 428 -17.62 2.19 32.43
CA ILE A 428 -16.80 1.05 32.82
C ILE A 428 -17.12 -0.12 31.90
N ILE A 429 -16.09 -0.68 31.27
CA ILE A 429 -16.13 -1.86 30.42
C ILE A 429 -15.74 -3.08 31.27
N GLY A 430 -16.64 -4.06 31.33
CA GLY A 430 -16.45 -5.32 32.04
C GLY A 430 -16.42 -6.52 31.09
N LEU A 431 -16.55 -7.72 31.66
CA LEU A 431 -16.51 -8.97 30.92
C LEU A 431 -17.54 -9.04 29.78
N LYS A 432 -18.79 -8.64 30.06
CA LYS A 432 -19.91 -8.77 29.10
C LYS A 432 -19.70 -7.99 27.81
N GLU A 433 -19.10 -6.80 27.92
CA GLU A 433 -18.80 -5.96 26.77
C GLU A 433 -17.70 -6.59 25.91
N ILE A 434 -16.63 -7.09 26.54
CA ILE A 434 -15.55 -7.82 25.85
C ILE A 434 -16.09 -9.06 25.13
N GLU A 435 -16.95 -9.85 25.79
CA GLU A 435 -17.57 -11.02 25.18
C GLU A 435 -18.39 -10.66 23.94
N ALA A 436 -19.15 -9.56 23.99
CA ALA A 436 -19.95 -9.08 22.87
C ALA A 436 -19.09 -8.61 21.69
N THR A 437 -17.99 -7.91 21.96
CA THR A 437 -17.04 -7.48 20.93
C THR A 437 -16.39 -8.69 20.26
N ILE A 438 -15.87 -9.65 21.05
CA ILE A 438 -15.25 -10.86 20.51
C ILE A 438 -16.24 -11.69 19.71
N ALA A 439 -17.49 -11.82 20.18
CA ALA A 439 -18.53 -12.51 19.45
C ALA A 439 -18.76 -11.90 18.06
N THR A 440 -18.73 -10.57 17.98
CA THR A 440 -18.87 -9.82 16.73
C THR A 440 -17.67 -10.04 15.81
N MET A 441 -16.45 -9.87 16.33
CA MET A 441 -15.21 -10.05 15.58
C MET A 441 -15.03 -11.49 15.07
N ALA A 442 -15.25 -12.47 15.93
CA ALA A 442 -15.11 -13.90 15.61
C ALA A 442 -16.34 -14.48 14.88
N ARG A 443 -17.39 -13.67 14.66
CA ARG A 443 -18.66 -14.08 14.03
C ARG A 443 -19.31 -15.30 14.69
N ILE A 444 -19.22 -15.36 16.02
CA ILE A 444 -19.85 -16.38 16.85
C ILE A 444 -20.99 -15.75 17.65
N PRO A 445 -22.08 -16.48 17.96
CA PRO A 445 -23.16 -15.92 18.75
C PRO A 445 -22.67 -15.46 20.14
N PRO A 446 -23.07 -14.30 20.67
CA PRO A 446 -22.61 -13.82 21.99
C PRO A 446 -22.87 -14.81 23.13
N LYS A 447 -23.95 -15.60 23.00
CA LYS A 447 -24.30 -16.66 23.95
C LYS A 447 -23.29 -17.81 24.01
N THR A 448 -22.46 -18.03 22.98
CA THR A 448 -21.43 -19.08 23.00
C THR A 448 -20.15 -18.65 23.69
N VAL A 449 -19.94 -17.35 23.90
CA VAL A 449 -18.79 -16.81 24.65
C VAL A 449 -19.06 -16.85 26.16
N SER A 450 -20.31 -16.59 26.55
CA SER A 450 -20.76 -16.47 27.95
C SER A 450 -21.24 -17.79 28.58
N LYS A 451 -21.61 -18.80 27.78
CA LYS A 451 -21.98 -20.12 28.30
C LYS A 451 -20.73 -20.86 28.72
N ASP A 452 -20.77 -21.48 29.89
CA ASP A 452 -19.75 -22.43 30.28
C ASP A 452 -19.81 -23.59 29.27
N ASP A 453 -18.84 -23.62 28.35
CA ASP A 453 -18.67 -24.66 27.34
C ASP A 453 -18.72 -26.04 28.04
N ALA A 454 -18.26 -26.12 29.30
CA ALA A 454 -18.35 -27.30 30.14
C ALA A 454 -19.79 -27.75 30.43
N GLU A 455 -20.71 -26.84 30.75
CA GLU A 455 -22.11 -27.17 31.04
C GLU A 455 -22.84 -27.65 29.77
N VAL A 456 -22.62 -26.96 28.64
CA VAL A 456 -23.17 -27.38 27.34
C VAL A 456 -22.67 -28.77 26.95
N LEU A 457 -21.37 -29.01 27.12
CA LEU A 457 -20.75 -30.30 26.82
C LEU A 457 -21.21 -31.39 27.78
N ALA A 458 -21.39 -31.10 29.07
CA ALA A 458 -21.88 -32.05 30.06
C ALA A 458 -23.23 -32.64 29.62
N HIS A 459 -24.14 -31.80 29.14
CA HIS A 459 -25.48 -32.19 28.72
C HIS A 459 -25.63 -32.51 27.22
N LEU A 460 -24.58 -32.39 26.42
CA LEU A 460 -24.61 -32.56 24.96
C LEU A 460 -25.27 -33.87 24.51
N GLU A 461 -24.83 -34.99 25.08
CA GLU A 461 -25.33 -36.32 24.73
C GLU A 461 -26.83 -36.47 25.05
N SER A 462 -27.22 -36.05 26.26
CA SER A 462 -28.61 -36.11 26.70
C SER A 462 -29.53 -35.21 25.87
N THR A 463 -29.02 -34.06 25.43
CA THR A 463 -29.76 -33.11 24.60
C THR A 463 -29.95 -33.67 23.20
N LEU A 464 -28.90 -34.23 22.59
CA LEU A 464 -28.99 -34.87 21.27
C LEU A 464 -29.93 -36.08 21.28
N LYS A 465 -29.88 -36.92 22.32
CA LYS A 465 -30.79 -38.08 22.46
C LYS A 465 -32.27 -37.69 22.62
N ARG A 466 -32.58 -36.47 23.06
CA ARG A 466 -33.97 -35.98 23.16
C ARG A 466 -34.58 -35.61 21.81
N VAL A 467 -33.77 -35.17 20.86
CA VAL A 467 -34.22 -34.71 19.53
C VAL A 467 -33.95 -35.71 18.42
N VAL A 468 -32.93 -36.56 18.55
CA VAL A 468 -32.59 -37.59 17.55
C VAL A 468 -32.85 -38.97 18.13
N TYR A 469 -33.87 -39.63 17.60
CA TYR A 469 -34.29 -40.96 18.04
C TYR A 469 -33.55 -42.08 17.30
N GLY A 470 -33.24 -43.16 18.02
CA GLY A 470 -32.70 -44.41 17.45
C GLY A 470 -31.20 -44.42 17.13
N GLN A 471 -30.49 -43.29 17.29
CA GLN A 471 -29.07 -43.15 16.93
C GLN A 471 -28.12 -43.09 18.14
N ASN A 472 -28.47 -43.77 19.24
CA ASN A 472 -27.77 -43.65 20.53
C ASN A 472 -26.26 -43.89 20.45
N LYS A 473 -25.82 -44.97 19.79
CA LYS A 473 -24.39 -45.30 19.65
C LYS A 473 -23.61 -44.22 18.89
N ALA A 474 -24.21 -43.65 17.85
CA ALA A 474 -23.60 -42.58 17.06
C ALA A 474 -23.50 -41.28 17.88
N ILE A 475 -24.55 -40.94 18.63
CA ILE A 475 -24.60 -39.76 19.50
C ILE A 475 -23.58 -39.86 20.64
N GLU A 476 -23.45 -41.04 21.25
CA GLU A 476 -22.45 -41.31 22.31
C GLU A 476 -21.02 -41.12 21.78
N ALA A 477 -20.67 -41.75 20.66
CA ALA A 477 -19.36 -41.63 20.04
C ALA A 477 -19.03 -40.18 19.63
N LEU A 478 -20.01 -39.49 19.03
CA LEU A 478 -19.89 -38.08 18.65
C LEU A 478 -19.67 -37.19 19.88
N SER A 479 -20.50 -37.34 20.91
CA SER A 479 -20.44 -36.53 22.13
C SER A 479 -19.12 -36.74 22.87
N ALA A 480 -18.63 -37.99 22.98
CA ALA A 480 -17.34 -38.30 23.59
C ALA A 480 -16.18 -37.65 22.82
N SER A 481 -16.19 -37.73 21.49
CA SER A 481 -15.16 -37.11 20.67
C SER A 481 -15.14 -35.58 20.78
N ILE A 482 -16.31 -34.93 20.82
CA ILE A 482 -16.41 -33.47 20.96
C ILE A 482 -15.95 -33.02 22.34
N LYS A 483 -16.33 -33.73 23.40
CA LYS A 483 -15.84 -33.49 24.78
C LYS A 483 -14.32 -33.55 24.85
N LEU A 484 -13.71 -34.57 24.23
CA LEU A 484 -12.24 -34.73 24.21
C LEU A 484 -11.56 -33.58 23.46
N ALA A 485 -12.09 -33.20 22.29
CA ALA A 485 -11.53 -32.10 21.51
C ALA A 485 -11.63 -30.76 22.23
N ARG A 486 -12.75 -30.50 22.92
CA ARG A 486 -12.98 -29.27 23.69
C ARG A 486 -12.24 -29.23 25.02
N ALA A 487 -11.81 -30.38 25.55
CA ALA A 487 -10.92 -30.46 26.71
C ALA A 487 -9.45 -30.07 26.41
N GLY A 488 -9.14 -29.65 25.18
CA GLY A 488 -7.78 -29.23 24.80
C GLY A 488 -6.80 -30.40 24.63
N LEU A 489 -7.29 -31.64 24.62
CA LEU A 489 -6.48 -32.85 24.43
C LEU A 489 -6.20 -33.15 22.94
N ARG A 490 -6.36 -32.14 22.06
CA ARG A 490 -6.21 -32.25 20.60
C ARG A 490 -5.36 -31.09 20.08
N GLU A 491 -4.69 -31.32 18.95
CA GLU A 491 -3.85 -30.29 18.32
C GLU A 491 -4.69 -29.06 17.89
N PRO A 492 -4.21 -27.82 18.16
CA PRO A 492 -4.97 -26.59 17.87
C PRO A 492 -5.26 -26.34 16.39
N GLU A 493 -4.42 -26.84 15.48
CA GLU A 493 -4.58 -26.62 14.02
C GLU A 493 -5.50 -27.64 13.33
N LYS A 494 -6.08 -28.58 14.08
CA LYS A 494 -7.01 -29.57 13.52
C LYS A 494 -8.46 -29.20 13.80
N PRO A 495 -9.41 -29.62 12.94
CA PRO A 495 -10.83 -29.48 13.23
C PRO A 495 -11.20 -30.11 14.59
N ILE A 496 -12.17 -29.51 15.28
CA ILE A 496 -12.73 -30.02 16.56
C ILE A 496 -13.08 -31.51 16.40
N GLY A 497 -13.61 -31.91 15.25
CA GLY A 497 -13.61 -33.30 14.83
C GLY A 497 -13.96 -33.48 13.37
N SER A 498 -13.52 -34.62 12.83
CA SER A 498 -13.91 -35.10 11.50
C SER A 498 -14.69 -36.39 11.69
N TYR A 499 -15.92 -36.40 11.18
CA TYR A 499 -16.89 -37.46 11.43
C TYR A 499 -17.46 -37.96 10.11
N LEU A 500 -17.60 -39.28 9.99
CA LEU A 500 -18.30 -39.92 8.88
C LEU A 500 -19.57 -40.58 9.42
N PHE A 501 -20.73 -39.97 9.14
CA PHE A 501 -22.02 -40.58 9.45
C PHE A 501 -22.38 -41.61 8.38
N SER A 502 -22.27 -42.90 8.70
CA SER A 502 -22.61 -43.99 7.80
C SER A 502 -24.01 -44.54 8.08
N GLY A 503 -24.74 -44.91 7.03
CA GLY A 503 -26.11 -45.44 7.08
C GLY A 503 -26.94 -45.08 5.84
N PRO A 504 -28.13 -45.67 5.66
CA PRO A 504 -29.00 -45.32 4.54
C PRO A 504 -29.52 -43.87 4.61
N THR A 505 -30.07 -43.36 3.51
CA THR A 505 -30.72 -42.05 3.49
C THR A 505 -31.95 -42.05 4.40
N GLY A 506 -32.21 -40.93 5.07
CA GLY A 506 -33.39 -40.76 5.94
C GLY A 506 -33.23 -41.21 7.40
N VAL A 507 -32.12 -41.84 7.80
CA VAL A 507 -31.92 -42.31 9.19
C VAL A 507 -31.54 -41.22 10.21
N GLY A 508 -31.56 -39.94 9.82
CA GLY A 508 -31.27 -38.82 10.72
C GLY A 508 -29.82 -38.32 10.74
N LYS A 509 -28.94 -38.76 9.81
CA LYS A 509 -27.53 -38.31 9.73
C LYS A 509 -27.39 -36.77 9.67
N THR A 510 -28.14 -36.15 8.76
CA THR A 510 -28.13 -34.68 8.59
C THR A 510 -28.79 -33.98 9.78
N GLU A 511 -29.77 -34.63 10.42
CA GLU A 511 -30.47 -34.06 11.57
C GLU A 511 -29.56 -34.01 12.80
N VAL A 512 -28.74 -35.04 13.05
CA VAL A 512 -27.69 -35.00 14.08
C VAL A 512 -26.76 -33.80 13.89
N ALA A 513 -26.30 -33.55 12.65
CA ALA A 513 -25.43 -32.42 12.36
C ALA A 513 -26.12 -31.05 12.59
N LYS A 514 -27.40 -30.92 12.21
CA LYS A 514 -28.21 -29.71 12.45
C LYS A 514 -28.42 -29.44 13.94
N GLN A 515 -28.83 -30.45 14.69
CA GLN A 515 -29.06 -30.33 16.13
C GLN A 515 -27.74 -30.05 16.86
N LEU A 516 -26.64 -30.68 16.45
CA LEU A 516 -25.32 -30.40 16.99
C LEU A 516 -24.92 -28.93 16.78
N ALA A 517 -25.08 -28.40 15.57
CA ALA A 517 -24.79 -27.01 15.26
C ALA A 517 -25.64 -26.05 16.11
N SER A 518 -26.93 -26.35 16.27
CA SER A 518 -27.84 -25.56 17.11
C SER A 518 -27.46 -25.59 18.60
N ILE A 519 -27.08 -26.76 19.14
CA ILE A 519 -26.71 -26.91 20.57
C ILE A 519 -25.39 -26.18 20.86
N LEU A 520 -24.41 -26.33 19.97
CA LEU A 520 -23.11 -25.66 20.08
C LEU A 520 -23.18 -24.17 19.70
N GLY A 521 -24.30 -23.70 19.15
CA GLY A 521 -24.47 -22.32 18.71
C GLY A 521 -23.53 -21.94 17.56
N VAL A 522 -23.27 -22.85 16.63
CA VAL A 522 -22.42 -22.60 15.46
C VAL A 522 -23.25 -22.66 14.17
N ASN A 523 -22.81 -21.93 13.14
CA ASN A 523 -23.46 -21.97 11.83
C ASN A 523 -23.23 -23.31 11.15
N LEU A 524 -24.31 -23.93 10.65
CA LEU A 524 -24.22 -25.14 9.84
C LEU A 524 -23.95 -24.77 8.38
N LEU A 525 -22.74 -25.01 7.91
CA LEU A 525 -22.40 -24.96 6.49
C LEU A 525 -22.65 -26.34 5.88
N ARG A 526 -23.55 -26.40 4.89
CA ARG A 526 -23.87 -27.64 4.16
C ARG A 526 -23.32 -27.56 2.75
N PHE A 527 -22.46 -28.52 2.40
CA PHE A 527 -21.99 -28.75 1.04
C PHE A 527 -22.61 -30.05 0.53
N ASP A 528 -23.31 -30.00 -0.61
CA ASP A 528 -23.89 -31.21 -1.20
C ASP A 528 -22.85 -31.91 -2.08
N MET A 529 -22.30 -33.03 -1.58
CA MET A 529 -21.26 -33.78 -2.28
C MET A 529 -21.71 -34.34 -3.63
N SER A 530 -23.02 -34.46 -3.87
CA SER A 530 -23.56 -34.89 -5.16
C SER A 530 -23.26 -33.86 -6.27
N GLU A 531 -23.12 -32.59 -5.91
CA GLU A 531 -22.76 -31.51 -6.85
C GLU A 531 -21.27 -31.45 -7.18
N TYR A 532 -20.44 -32.25 -6.49
CA TYR A 532 -18.98 -32.27 -6.64
C TYR A 532 -18.44 -33.53 -7.32
N MET A 533 -19.30 -34.28 -8.03
CA MET A 533 -18.90 -35.53 -8.69
C MET A 533 -17.96 -35.31 -9.89
N GLU A 534 -18.06 -34.15 -10.54
CA GLU A 534 -17.32 -33.84 -11.76
C GLU A 534 -16.06 -33.02 -11.47
N ARG A 535 -14.92 -33.34 -12.10
CA ARG A 535 -13.62 -32.69 -11.81
C ARG A 535 -13.66 -31.15 -11.85
N HIS A 536 -14.47 -30.55 -12.73
CA HIS A 536 -14.52 -29.10 -12.89
C HIS A 536 -15.32 -28.40 -11.79
N THR A 537 -16.24 -29.10 -11.11
CA THR A 537 -17.06 -28.54 -10.02
C THR A 537 -16.26 -28.32 -8.74
N VAL A 538 -15.08 -28.95 -8.61
CA VAL A 538 -14.15 -28.74 -7.48
C VAL A 538 -13.75 -27.25 -7.36
N SER A 539 -13.65 -26.54 -8.48
CA SER A 539 -13.37 -25.09 -8.49
C SER A 539 -14.40 -24.25 -7.74
N ARG A 540 -15.64 -24.74 -7.57
CA ARG A 540 -16.67 -24.06 -6.76
C ARG A 540 -16.40 -24.15 -5.27
N LEU A 541 -15.61 -25.13 -4.82
CA LEU A 541 -15.23 -25.30 -3.41
C LEU A 541 -13.90 -24.62 -3.08
N ILE A 542 -12.89 -24.78 -3.93
CA ILE A 542 -11.52 -24.28 -3.66
C ILE A 542 -11.18 -22.96 -4.38
N GLY A 543 -12.08 -22.48 -5.26
CA GLY A 543 -11.82 -21.37 -6.17
C GLY A 543 -11.29 -21.84 -7.52
N ALA A 544 -11.55 -21.07 -8.57
CA ALA A 544 -10.91 -21.28 -9.85
C ALA A 544 -9.39 -21.03 -9.70
N PRO A 545 -8.53 -21.82 -10.38
CA PRO A 545 -7.12 -21.50 -10.46
C PRO A 545 -6.93 -20.07 -10.98
N PRO A 546 -5.94 -19.30 -10.51
CA PRO A 546 -5.64 -18.01 -11.09
C PRO A 546 -5.23 -18.17 -12.56
N GLY A 547 -6.01 -17.62 -13.49
CA GLY A 547 -5.83 -17.73 -14.94
C GLY A 547 -7.00 -18.45 -15.58
#